data_AF-A0A821BC20-F1
#
_entry.id   AF-A0A821BC20-F1
#
_cell.length_a   1.000
_cell.length_b   1.000
_cell.length_c   1.000
_cell.angle_alpha   90.00
_cell.angle_beta   90.00
_cell.angle_gamma   90.00
#
_symmetry.space_group_name_H-M   'P 1'
#
loop_
_entity.id
_entity.type
_entity.pdbx_description
1 polymer ?
#
loop_
_entity_poly.entity_id
_entity_poly.type
_entity_poly.pdbx_seq_one_letter_code
_entity_poly.pdbx_strand_id
1 'polypeptide(L)'
;FISTLNSFDRFPLTAKKSSTSEIRKFAIFAASIHSEQRSYIYYAPIVAAAWQRIGYKVIVIFVGDFTNYHKNQTFSKQLKLCQSLLKRLKVHVIDFQCNISYSTKISQLVRIFGGFLSDKIIKDTDYIITTDSDIVPLHENNYILKNDTDGFIYNTFCCGSFKRRQKTYQMYPMCHICLSKQVWRNLFLESIQRNELLNSNLSSSNAILLSDKAPFSFDTISLYLRQEFGQLYDSNMAKGDSAWYMDQVFSSMLLNNYCEKHRNFTIDKRDRTRFRLDPGFSPHAWQLDKLKIYGDAHLIHDPIFDPYHYAMFKNLLIFLFNSSLANDFDFYYKQFVLTYYPHKPKTH
;
A
#
# COMPACT_ATOMS: atom_id res chain seq x y z
N PHE A 1 -21.18 3.33 -24.89
CA PHE A 1 -20.20 3.49 -23.80
C PHE A 1 -19.63 2.17 -23.24
N ILE A 2 -20.23 1.00 -23.54
CA ILE A 2 -19.64 -0.33 -23.25
C ILE A 2 -19.06 -1.01 -24.52
N SER A 3 -19.33 -0.48 -25.73
CA SER A 3 -18.99 -1.16 -26.99
C SER A 3 -17.58 -0.93 -27.53
N THR A 4 -16.78 0.00 -26.98
CA THR A 4 -15.42 0.28 -27.45
C THR A 4 -14.30 -0.37 -26.63
N LEU A 5 -14.64 -1.19 -25.64
CA LEU A 5 -13.68 -1.94 -24.82
C LEU A 5 -13.34 -3.34 -25.36
N ASN A 6 -13.91 -3.75 -26.51
CA ASN A 6 -13.79 -5.10 -27.06
C ASN A 6 -12.61 -5.35 -28.02
N SER A 7 -11.66 -4.43 -28.18
CA SER A 7 -10.51 -4.60 -29.08
C SER A 7 -9.16 -4.74 -28.36
N PHE A 8 -9.14 -5.31 -27.15
CA PHE A 8 -7.92 -5.38 -26.33
C PHE A 8 -7.58 -6.82 -25.90
N ASP A 9 -7.62 -7.76 -26.84
CA ASP A 9 -7.06 -9.10 -26.67
C ASP A 9 -5.67 -9.16 -27.31
N ARG A 10 -4.63 -9.17 -26.47
CA ARG A 10 -3.35 -9.93 -26.59
C ARG A 10 -2.26 -9.28 -25.71
N PHE A 11 -1.96 -9.91 -24.58
CA PHE A 11 -0.65 -9.80 -23.93
C PHE A 11 -0.15 -11.20 -23.58
N PRO A 12 0.96 -11.67 -24.16
CA PRO A 12 1.73 -12.75 -23.56
C PRO A 12 2.62 -12.12 -22.49
N LEU A 13 2.20 -12.17 -21.23
CA LEU A 13 3.16 -12.15 -20.12
C LEU A 13 3.90 -13.49 -20.21
N THR A 14 5.11 -13.48 -20.77
CA THR A 14 5.96 -14.67 -20.89
C THR A 14 6.32 -15.17 -19.50
N ALA A 15 5.55 -16.13 -19.00
CA ALA A 15 5.88 -16.88 -17.80
C ALA A 15 7.05 -17.82 -18.12
N LYS A 16 8.26 -17.49 -17.67
CA LYS A 16 9.34 -18.47 -17.54
C LYS A 16 8.92 -19.46 -16.44
N LYS A 17 8.62 -20.70 -16.82
CA LYS A 17 8.52 -21.81 -15.87
C LYS A 17 9.92 -22.10 -15.33
N SER A 18 10.16 -21.77 -14.07
CA SER A 18 11.30 -22.27 -13.28
C SER A 18 10.77 -23.26 -12.25
N SER A 19 11.29 -24.49 -12.28
CA SER A 19 10.85 -25.65 -11.49
C SER A 19 11.57 -25.79 -10.15
N THR A 20 11.70 -24.67 -9.43
CA THR A 20 11.92 -24.62 -7.98
C THR A 20 10.69 -23.93 -7.40
N SER A 21 10.14 -24.32 -6.24
CA SER A 21 8.95 -23.65 -5.69
C SER A 21 9.24 -22.15 -5.51
N GLU A 22 8.85 -21.35 -6.50
CA GLU A 22 9.22 -19.95 -6.60
C GLU A 22 8.59 -19.22 -5.41
N ILE A 23 9.42 -18.59 -4.57
CA ILE A 23 8.96 -17.84 -3.41
C ILE A 23 7.99 -16.77 -3.92
N ARG A 24 6.72 -16.88 -3.54
CA ARG A 24 5.71 -15.91 -3.96
C ARG A 24 5.81 -14.67 -3.09
N LYS A 25 5.90 -13.53 -3.76
CA LYS A 25 6.03 -12.21 -3.13
C LYS A 25 4.80 -11.38 -3.47
N PHE A 26 4.27 -10.66 -2.50
CA PHE A 26 3.11 -9.80 -2.63
C PHE A 26 3.44 -8.39 -2.13
N ALA A 27 3.13 -7.36 -2.93
CA ALA A 27 3.08 -5.98 -2.47
C ALA A 27 1.64 -5.65 -2.07
N ILE A 28 1.48 -5.05 -0.89
CA ILE A 28 0.17 -4.67 -0.35
C ILE A 28 0.15 -3.18 -0.05
N PHE A 29 -0.86 -2.50 -0.61
CA PHE A 29 -1.15 -1.11 -0.29
C PHE A 29 -2.65 -0.88 -0.29
N ALA A 30 -3.04 0.27 0.22
CA ALA A 30 -4.43 0.64 0.34
C ALA A 30 -4.66 2.10 -0.05
N ALA A 31 -5.90 2.37 -0.46
CA ALA A 31 -6.37 3.71 -0.79
C ALA A 31 -7.80 3.88 -0.28
N SER A 32 -8.05 5.02 0.35
CA SER A 32 -9.41 5.40 0.75
C SER A 32 -10.21 5.81 -0.48
N ILE A 33 -11.39 5.21 -0.68
CA ILE A 33 -12.31 5.63 -1.76
C ILE A 33 -12.94 7.01 -1.47
N HIS A 34 -12.84 7.46 -0.21
CA HIS A 34 -13.36 8.72 0.30
C HIS A 34 -12.26 9.77 0.51
N SER A 35 -11.02 9.51 0.09
CA SER A 35 -9.92 10.49 0.19
C SER A 35 -10.26 11.75 -0.59
N GLU A 36 -9.95 12.92 -0.02
CA GLU A 36 -10.02 14.19 -0.76
C GLU A 36 -8.95 14.24 -1.87
N GLN A 37 -7.76 13.70 -1.58
CA GLN A 37 -6.68 13.51 -2.55
C GLN A 37 -7.04 12.35 -3.48
N ARG A 38 -7.41 12.66 -4.71
CA ARG A 38 -7.85 11.68 -5.73
C ARG A 38 -6.71 10.87 -6.31
N SER A 39 -5.51 11.43 -6.27
CA SER A 39 -4.26 10.81 -6.70
C SER A 39 -4.07 9.40 -6.12
N TYR A 40 -4.43 9.12 -4.87
CA TYR A 40 -4.28 7.77 -4.30
C TYR A 40 -5.09 6.69 -5.04
N ILE A 41 -6.33 6.98 -5.42
CA ILE A 41 -7.15 6.03 -6.21
C ILE A 41 -6.62 5.98 -7.64
N TYR A 42 -6.24 7.13 -8.20
CA TYR A 42 -5.67 7.22 -9.54
C TYR A 42 -4.42 6.34 -9.68
N TYR A 43 -3.52 6.37 -8.70
CA TYR A 43 -2.24 5.67 -8.76
C TYR A 43 -2.31 4.17 -8.54
N ALA A 44 -3.40 3.63 -7.98
CA ALA A 44 -3.49 2.20 -7.67
C ALA A 44 -3.09 1.26 -8.84
N PRO A 45 -3.60 1.40 -10.08
CA PRO A 45 -3.18 0.54 -11.19
C PRO A 45 -1.71 0.78 -11.61
N ILE A 46 -1.20 2.00 -11.47
CA ILE A 46 0.18 2.34 -11.84
C ILE A 46 1.17 1.75 -10.84
N VAL A 47 0.91 1.93 -9.55
CA VAL A 47 1.72 1.35 -8.46
C VAL A 47 1.65 -0.17 -8.51
N ALA A 48 0.48 -0.75 -8.77
CA ALA A 48 0.35 -2.20 -8.94
C ALA A 48 1.20 -2.72 -10.10
N ALA A 49 1.16 -2.08 -11.27
CA ALA A 49 1.99 -2.48 -12.40
C ALA A 49 3.49 -2.31 -12.11
N ALA A 50 3.88 -1.26 -11.37
CA ALA A 50 5.28 -1.02 -11.00
C ALA A 50 5.84 -2.15 -10.10
N TRP A 51 5.05 -2.63 -9.14
CA TRP A 51 5.42 -3.80 -8.31
C TRP A 51 5.41 -5.11 -9.11
N GLN A 52 4.42 -5.33 -9.98
CA GLN A 52 4.37 -6.51 -10.85
C GLN A 52 5.58 -6.63 -11.76
N ARG A 53 6.05 -5.51 -12.29
CA ARG A 53 7.25 -5.44 -13.13
C ARG A 53 8.49 -6.01 -12.44
N ILE A 54 8.63 -5.83 -11.12
CA ILE A 54 9.77 -6.33 -10.34
C ILE A 54 9.49 -7.67 -9.63
N GLY A 55 8.50 -8.43 -10.13
CA GLY A 55 8.25 -9.80 -9.70
C GLY A 55 7.37 -9.97 -8.45
N TYR A 56 6.62 -8.93 -8.06
CA TYR A 56 5.64 -9.03 -6.97
C TYR A 56 4.22 -9.21 -7.53
N LYS A 57 3.44 -10.14 -6.95
CA LYS A 57 1.98 -10.07 -7.05
C LYS A 57 1.49 -8.86 -6.23
N VAL A 58 0.30 -8.36 -6.51
CA VAL A 58 -0.18 -7.15 -5.85
C VAL A 58 -1.56 -7.37 -5.26
N ILE A 59 -1.74 -6.85 -4.05
CA ILE A 59 -3.02 -6.74 -3.35
C ILE A 59 -3.30 -5.25 -3.15
N VAL A 60 -4.40 -4.78 -3.73
CA VAL A 60 -4.90 -3.42 -3.55
C VAL A 60 -6.13 -3.49 -2.66
N ILE A 61 -6.09 -2.77 -1.55
CA ILE A 61 -7.22 -2.65 -0.65
C ILE A 61 -7.87 -1.28 -0.83
N PHE A 62 -9.08 -1.27 -1.37
CA PHE A 62 -9.91 -0.07 -1.33
C PHE A 62 -10.65 -0.03 -0.02
N VAL A 63 -10.49 1.06 0.73
CA VAL A 63 -11.07 1.23 2.06
C VAL A 63 -12.18 2.26 1.99
N GLY A 64 -13.32 1.98 2.62
CA GLY A 64 -14.36 2.97 2.86
C GLY A 64 -15.76 2.40 2.97
N ASP A 65 -16.75 3.28 2.95
CA ASP A 65 -18.16 2.88 2.90
C ASP A 65 -18.60 2.56 1.46
N PHE A 66 -18.77 1.27 1.15
CA PHE A 66 -19.26 0.78 -0.14
C PHE A 66 -20.79 0.68 -0.23
N THR A 67 -21.52 0.92 0.87
CA THR A 67 -22.99 0.87 0.84
C THR A 67 -23.58 2.13 0.18
N ASN A 68 -22.92 3.28 0.36
CA ASN A 68 -23.41 4.57 -0.11
C ASN A 68 -22.52 5.25 -1.18
N TYR A 69 -21.36 4.69 -1.54
CA TYR A 69 -20.41 5.38 -2.42
C TYR A 69 -20.99 5.74 -3.80
N HIS A 70 -21.96 4.96 -4.29
CA HIS A 70 -22.63 5.21 -5.56
C HIS A 70 -23.40 6.54 -5.60
N LYS A 71 -23.77 7.11 -4.45
CA LYS A 71 -24.44 8.41 -4.36
C LYS A 71 -23.56 9.54 -4.91
N ASN A 72 -22.23 9.38 -4.84
CA ASN A 72 -21.30 10.27 -5.54
C ASN A 72 -20.92 9.65 -6.90
N GLN A 73 -21.58 10.13 -7.97
CA GLN A 73 -21.36 9.59 -9.31
C GLN A 73 -19.90 9.72 -9.78
N THR A 74 -19.19 10.77 -9.38
CA THR A 74 -17.80 10.99 -9.76
C THR A 74 -16.89 9.94 -9.12
N PHE A 75 -16.98 9.73 -7.80
CA PHE A 75 -16.14 8.74 -7.10
C PHE A 75 -16.44 7.32 -7.57
N SER A 76 -17.73 7.01 -7.77
CA SER A 76 -18.17 5.72 -8.32
C SER A 76 -17.59 5.46 -9.71
N LYS A 77 -17.57 6.46 -10.61
CA LYS A 77 -16.97 6.33 -11.95
C LYS A 77 -15.45 6.15 -11.88
N GLN A 78 -14.76 6.96 -11.07
CA GLN A 78 -13.31 6.89 -10.90
C GLN A 78 -12.86 5.53 -10.34
N LEU A 79 -13.54 5.05 -9.30
CA LEU A 79 -13.26 3.75 -8.71
C LEU A 79 -13.50 2.61 -9.71
N LYS A 80 -14.61 2.64 -10.46
CA LYS A 80 -14.89 1.63 -11.50
C LYS A 80 -13.85 1.63 -12.61
N LEU A 81 -13.41 2.80 -13.07
CA LEU A 81 -12.34 2.92 -14.06
C LEU A 81 -11.04 2.29 -13.54
N CYS A 82 -10.67 2.62 -12.30
CA CYS A 82 -9.51 2.08 -11.61
C CYS A 82 -9.59 0.54 -11.45
N GLN A 83 -10.70 0.02 -10.94
CA GLN A 83 -10.94 -1.42 -10.76
C GLN A 83 -10.93 -2.18 -12.10
N SER A 84 -11.43 -1.59 -13.19
CA SER A 84 -11.36 -2.18 -14.53
C SER A 84 -9.91 -2.41 -14.98
N LEU A 85 -9.06 -1.40 -14.78
CA LEU A 85 -7.63 -1.51 -15.13
C LEU A 85 -6.90 -2.51 -14.22
N LEU A 86 -7.18 -2.50 -12.91
CA LEU A 86 -6.63 -3.47 -11.96
C LEU A 86 -7.02 -4.92 -12.30
N LYS A 87 -8.26 -5.14 -12.74
CA LYS A 87 -8.73 -6.47 -13.20
C LYS A 87 -7.94 -6.93 -14.44
N ARG A 88 -7.69 -6.04 -15.40
CA ARG A 88 -6.87 -6.33 -16.58
C ARG A 88 -5.43 -6.67 -16.21
N LEU A 89 -4.87 -5.97 -15.21
CA LEU A 89 -3.55 -6.25 -14.64
C LEU A 89 -3.52 -7.52 -13.76
N LYS A 90 -4.65 -8.22 -13.58
CA LYS A 90 -4.78 -9.43 -12.73
C LYS A 90 -4.35 -9.17 -11.28
N VAL A 91 -4.66 -7.99 -10.77
CA VAL A 91 -4.38 -7.59 -9.39
C VAL A 91 -5.46 -8.14 -8.46
N HIS A 92 -5.07 -8.55 -7.26
CA HIS A 92 -6.04 -8.92 -6.22
C HIS A 92 -6.61 -7.64 -5.60
N VAL A 93 -7.91 -7.40 -5.79
CA VAL A 93 -8.60 -6.23 -5.22
C VAL A 93 -9.45 -6.68 -4.04
N ILE A 94 -9.35 -5.97 -2.93
CA ILE A 94 -10.16 -6.18 -1.72
C ILE A 94 -10.91 -4.88 -1.42
N ASP A 95 -12.24 -4.98 -1.38
CA ASP A 95 -13.09 -3.90 -0.89
C ASP A 95 -13.27 -4.07 0.63
N PHE A 96 -12.69 -3.15 1.39
CA PHE A 96 -12.66 -3.18 2.85
C PHE A 96 -13.65 -2.19 3.44
N GLN A 97 -14.77 -2.70 3.93
CA GLN A 97 -15.86 -1.89 4.46
C GLN A 97 -15.48 -1.24 5.79
N CYS A 98 -15.63 0.09 5.87
CA CYS A 98 -15.61 0.84 7.12
C CYS A 98 -16.48 2.11 7.00
N ASN A 99 -16.67 2.82 8.12
CA ASN A 99 -17.32 4.14 8.07
C ASN A 99 -16.44 5.17 7.34
N ILE A 100 -17.06 6.10 6.61
CA ILE A 100 -16.42 7.23 5.92
C ILE A 100 -15.39 7.95 6.82
N SER A 101 -15.74 8.24 8.07
CA SER A 101 -14.88 9.00 8.99
C SER A 101 -13.55 8.32 9.30
N TYR A 102 -13.49 6.99 9.16
CA TYR A 102 -12.28 6.20 9.39
C TYR A 102 -11.55 5.84 8.10
N SER A 103 -12.14 6.08 6.93
CA SER A 103 -11.67 5.55 5.64
C SER A 103 -10.21 5.88 5.33
N THR A 104 -9.82 7.15 5.48
CA THR A 104 -8.44 7.59 5.22
C THR A 104 -7.47 6.99 6.24
N LYS A 105 -7.83 6.99 7.53
CA LYS A 105 -7.01 6.41 8.60
C LYS A 105 -6.81 4.91 8.41
N ILE A 106 -7.89 4.17 8.16
CA ILE A 106 -7.82 2.72 7.91
C ILE A 106 -7.05 2.42 6.63
N SER A 107 -7.09 3.28 5.60
CA SER A 107 -6.25 3.07 4.42
C SER A 107 -4.74 3.12 4.70
N GLN A 108 -4.30 3.78 5.77
CA GLN A 108 -2.88 3.70 6.19
C GLN A 108 -2.61 2.45 7.02
N LEU A 109 -3.56 2.08 7.88
CA LEU A 109 -3.39 1.00 8.86
C LEU A 109 -3.60 -0.39 8.25
N VAL A 110 -4.57 -0.58 7.36
CA VAL A 110 -5.07 -1.91 6.98
C VAL A 110 -4.00 -2.85 6.41
N ARG A 111 -3.03 -2.31 5.68
CA ARG A 111 -1.94 -3.07 5.05
C ARG A 111 -1.06 -3.82 6.05
N ILE A 112 -0.90 -3.32 7.29
CA ILE A 112 -0.05 -3.97 8.30
C ILE A 112 -0.69 -5.25 8.85
N PHE A 113 -2.00 -5.41 8.65
CA PHE A 113 -2.76 -6.60 9.01
C PHE A 113 -2.76 -7.66 7.90
N GLY A 114 -1.88 -7.55 6.90
CA GLY A 114 -1.77 -8.50 5.79
C GLY A 114 -1.58 -9.97 6.22
N GLY A 115 -1.04 -10.20 7.42
CA GLY A 115 -0.93 -11.53 8.03
C GLY A 115 -2.27 -12.24 8.27
N PHE A 116 -3.38 -11.50 8.38
CA PHE A 116 -4.73 -12.04 8.59
C PHE A 116 -5.51 -12.26 7.30
N LEU A 117 -4.93 -11.98 6.14
CA LEU A 117 -5.57 -12.29 4.85
C LEU A 117 -5.79 -13.79 4.69
N SER A 118 -6.86 -14.15 3.97
CA SER A 118 -7.23 -15.56 3.75
C SER A 118 -6.13 -16.36 3.04
N ASP A 119 -5.93 -17.61 3.46
CA ASP A 119 -5.07 -18.59 2.77
C ASP A 119 -5.51 -18.89 1.32
N LYS A 120 -6.71 -18.48 0.93
CA LYS A 120 -7.14 -18.54 -0.48
C LYS A 120 -6.41 -17.50 -1.35
N ILE A 121 -5.95 -16.40 -0.75
CA ILE A 121 -5.22 -15.32 -1.44
C ILE A 121 -3.72 -15.51 -1.26
N ILE A 122 -3.29 -15.60 0.00
CA ILE A 122 -1.88 -15.60 0.39
C ILE A 122 -1.63 -16.66 1.47
N LYS A 123 -0.60 -17.48 1.29
CA LYS A 123 -0.22 -18.57 2.21
C LYS A 123 0.79 -18.08 3.23
N ASP A 124 0.92 -18.80 4.34
CA ASP A 124 1.84 -18.48 5.43
C ASP A 124 3.30 -18.33 4.99
N THR A 125 3.73 -19.11 4.00
CA THR A 125 5.08 -19.09 3.41
C THR A 125 5.31 -18.00 2.37
N ASP A 126 4.26 -17.27 1.97
CA ASP A 126 4.41 -16.16 1.02
C ASP A 126 4.94 -14.92 1.73
N TYR A 127 5.66 -14.07 1.00
CA TYR A 127 6.20 -12.82 1.52
C TYR A 127 5.30 -11.63 1.17
N ILE A 128 5.13 -10.72 2.11
CA ILE A 128 4.35 -9.48 1.98
C ILE A 128 5.29 -8.31 2.21
N ILE A 129 5.38 -7.41 1.23
CA ILE A 129 5.91 -6.06 1.43
C ILE A 129 4.76 -5.05 1.55
N THR A 130 4.72 -4.31 2.65
CA THR A 130 3.80 -3.18 2.80
C THR A 130 4.34 -1.99 2.01
N THR A 131 3.46 -1.24 1.33
CA THR A 131 3.83 -0.03 0.58
C THR A 131 2.74 1.05 0.62
N ASP A 132 3.09 2.28 0.23
CA ASP A 132 2.13 3.38 0.06
C ASP A 132 1.51 3.35 -1.33
N SER A 133 0.30 3.90 -1.47
CA SER A 133 -0.41 3.98 -2.76
C SER A 133 0.16 5.03 -3.71
N ASP A 134 1.19 5.76 -3.29
CA ASP A 134 1.91 6.78 -4.06
C ASP A 134 3.43 6.53 -4.08
N ILE A 135 3.89 5.30 -3.78
CA ILE A 135 5.31 4.92 -3.85
C ILE A 135 5.50 3.86 -4.93
N VAL A 136 6.43 4.10 -5.86
CA VAL A 136 6.75 3.15 -6.95
C VAL A 136 8.19 2.64 -6.86
N PRO A 137 8.42 1.32 -6.98
CA PRO A 137 9.77 0.77 -7.05
C PRO A 137 10.38 1.01 -8.43
N LEU A 138 11.61 1.54 -8.47
CA LEU A 138 12.32 1.82 -9.73
C LEU A 138 13.25 0.68 -10.15
N HIS A 139 13.83 -0.06 -9.20
CA HIS A 139 14.77 -1.15 -9.48
C HIS A 139 14.48 -2.42 -8.69
N GLU A 140 14.42 -3.56 -9.40
CA GLU A 140 14.20 -4.89 -8.80
C GLU A 140 15.25 -5.25 -7.75
N ASN A 141 16.53 -4.97 -8.02
CA ASN A 141 17.65 -5.34 -7.15
C ASN A 141 17.53 -4.80 -5.72
N ASN A 142 16.78 -3.73 -5.51
CA ASN A 142 16.55 -3.14 -4.19
C ASN A 142 15.52 -3.92 -3.35
N TYR A 143 14.78 -4.83 -3.96
CA TYR A 143 13.65 -5.57 -3.38
C TYR A 143 13.81 -7.10 -3.49
N ILE A 144 15.02 -7.59 -3.76
CA ILE A 144 15.32 -9.02 -3.75
C ILE A 144 15.36 -9.50 -2.29
N LEU A 145 14.70 -10.63 -2.00
CA LEU A 145 14.84 -11.34 -0.72
C LEU A 145 16.18 -12.08 -0.70
N LYS A 146 16.93 -11.95 0.39
CA LYS A 146 18.15 -12.76 0.60
C LYS A 146 17.77 -14.09 1.24
N ASN A 147 18.51 -15.15 0.91
CA ASN A 147 18.21 -16.52 1.39
C ASN A 147 18.53 -16.71 2.89
N ASP A 148 19.34 -15.83 3.48
CA ASP A 148 19.83 -15.89 4.85
C ASP A 148 19.08 -14.97 5.81
N THR A 149 17.99 -14.33 5.36
CA THR A 149 17.20 -13.41 6.19
C THR A 149 15.71 -13.71 6.12
N ASP A 150 15.00 -13.55 7.24
CA ASP A 150 13.55 -13.75 7.33
C ASP A 150 12.73 -12.63 6.67
N GLY A 151 13.39 -11.53 6.31
CA GLY A 151 12.79 -10.41 5.61
C GLY A 151 13.75 -9.22 5.46
N PHE A 152 13.23 -8.09 4.98
CA PHE A 152 14.00 -6.87 4.84
C PHE A 152 13.18 -5.63 5.17
N ILE A 153 13.89 -4.56 5.54
CA ILE A 153 13.34 -3.21 5.66
C ILE A 153 14.16 -2.31 4.74
N TYR A 154 13.52 -1.69 3.76
CA TYR A 154 14.18 -0.70 2.91
C TYR A 154 14.03 0.71 3.51
N ASN A 155 15.07 1.54 3.40
CA ASN A 155 15.14 2.88 4.02
C ASN A 155 15.07 2.87 5.56
N THR A 156 15.66 1.87 6.21
CA THR A 156 15.53 1.61 7.66
C THR A 156 15.79 2.83 8.56
N PHE A 157 16.65 3.77 8.15
CA PHE A 157 17.11 4.90 8.96
C PHE A 157 16.45 6.25 8.62
N CYS A 158 15.37 6.28 7.83
CA CYS A 158 14.71 7.52 7.40
C CYS A 158 14.10 8.35 8.54
N CYS A 159 13.71 7.69 9.62
CA CYS A 159 12.55 8.12 10.39
C CYS A 159 12.87 8.35 11.89
N GLY A 160 14.15 8.29 12.27
CA GLY A 160 14.58 8.56 13.64
C GLY A 160 14.02 7.56 14.67
N SER A 161 13.81 8.03 15.89
CA SER A 161 13.33 7.20 17.02
C SER A 161 12.20 7.87 17.78
N PHE A 162 11.35 7.09 18.43
CA PHE A 162 10.28 7.59 19.30
C PHE A 162 10.27 6.86 20.64
N LYS A 163 9.69 7.50 21.66
CA LYS A 163 9.46 6.90 22.97
C LYS A 163 8.01 6.49 23.13
N ARG A 164 7.76 5.28 23.61
CA ARG A 164 6.43 4.76 23.93
C ARG A 164 6.55 3.64 24.95
N ARG A 165 5.58 3.49 25.87
CA ARG A 165 5.62 2.42 26.90
C ARG A 165 6.98 2.35 27.64
N GLN A 166 7.52 3.51 28.02
CA GLN A 166 8.82 3.65 28.71
C GLN A 166 10.05 3.08 27.94
N LYS A 167 9.90 2.80 26.65
CA LYS A 167 10.95 2.27 25.77
C LYS A 167 11.16 3.18 24.56
N THR A 168 12.39 3.21 24.06
CA THR A 168 12.74 3.91 22.80
C THR A 168 12.75 2.90 21.66
N TYR A 169 12.06 3.23 20.57
CA TYR A 169 11.97 2.41 19.36
C TYR A 169 12.59 3.15 18.18
N GLN A 170 13.30 2.42 17.32
CA GLN A 170 13.62 2.90 15.98
C GLN A 170 12.32 2.97 15.17
N MET A 171 12.03 4.12 14.55
CA MET A 171 10.92 4.23 13.62
C MET A 171 11.34 3.66 12.26
N TYR A 172 10.59 2.70 11.75
CA TYR A 172 10.80 2.12 10.43
C TYR A 172 9.83 2.71 9.40
N PRO A 173 10.26 2.88 8.14
CA PRO A 173 9.34 3.26 7.08
C PRO A 173 8.36 2.13 6.79
N MET A 174 7.07 2.44 6.87
CA MET A 174 6.04 1.46 6.54
C MET A 174 6.03 1.06 5.07
N CYS A 175 6.48 1.94 4.18
CA CYS A 175 6.36 1.71 2.75
C CYS A 175 7.24 0.58 2.19
N HIS A 176 8.08 -0.08 3.02
CA HIS A 176 8.97 -1.13 2.56
C HIS A 176 9.42 -2.15 3.62
N ILE A 177 8.49 -2.65 4.44
CA ILE A 177 8.76 -3.78 5.35
C ILE A 177 8.29 -5.06 4.66
N CYS A 178 9.22 -5.96 4.33
CA CYS A 178 8.94 -7.24 3.69
C CYS A 178 9.19 -8.40 4.67
N LEU A 179 8.15 -9.15 4.99
CA LEU A 179 8.17 -10.31 5.91
C LEU A 179 7.27 -11.42 5.37
N SER A 180 7.45 -12.66 5.82
CA SER A 180 6.46 -13.71 5.52
C SER A 180 5.09 -13.37 6.12
N LYS A 181 4.01 -13.87 5.50
CA LYS A 181 2.65 -13.70 6.01
C LYS A 181 2.54 -14.21 7.46
N GLN A 182 3.15 -15.37 7.74
CA GLN A 182 3.15 -15.94 9.08
C GLN A 182 3.77 -15.00 10.11
N VAL A 183 4.93 -14.40 9.78
CA VAL A 183 5.58 -13.43 10.66
C VAL A 183 4.68 -12.21 10.86
N TRP A 184 4.12 -11.63 9.78
CA TRP A 184 3.18 -10.52 9.88
C TRP A 184 2.01 -10.82 10.84
N ARG A 185 1.45 -12.03 10.79
CA ARG A 185 0.39 -12.46 11.72
C ARG A 185 0.90 -12.58 13.16
N ASN A 186 2.07 -13.19 13.34
CA ASN A 186 2.65 -13.41 14.66
C ASN A 186 3.08 -12.12 15.36
N LEU A 187 3.41 -11.06 14.60
CA LEU A 187 3.63 -9.72 15.15
C LEU A 187 2.45 -9.28 16.04
N PHE A 188 1.21 -9.59 15.66
CA PHE A 188 0.01 -9.28 16.44
C PHE A 188 -0.30 -10.36 17.48
N LEU A 189 -0.26 -11.64 17.09
CA LEU A 189 -0.64 -12.75 17.97
C LEU A 189 0.27 -12.89 19.20
N GLU A 190 1.51 -12.43 19.09
CA GLU A 190 2.50 -12.46 20.18
C GLU A 190 2.73 -11.10 20.83
N SER A 191 1.95 -10.08 20.41
CA SER A 191 2.12 -8.71 20.87
C SER A 191 1.70 -8.52 22.33
N ILE A 192 2.33 -7.53 22.97
CA ILE A 192 1.91 -7.04 24.31
C ILE A 192 0.46 -6.58 24.27
N GLN A 193 0.05 -5.88 23.20
CA GLN A 193 -1.30 -5.34 23.02
C GLN A 193 -2.36 -6.45 23.04
N ARG A 194 -2.11 -7.57 22.35
CA ARG A 194 -3.02 -8.72 22.40
C ARG A 194 -3.11 -9.29 23.80
N ASN A 195 -1.98 -9.46 24.49
CA ASN A 195 -1.97 -10.02 25.85
C ASN A 195 -2.74 -9.13 26.83
N GLU A 196 -2.58 -7.80 26.73
CA GLU A 196 -3.38 -6.84 27.52
C GLU A 196 -4.87 -6.98 27.23
N LEU A 197 -5.25 -7.04 25.94
CA LEU A 197 -6.63 -7.22 25.52
C LEU A 197 -7.21 -8.56 26.00
N LEU A 198 -6.41 -9.62 26.04
CA LEU A 198 -6.81 -10.94 26.55
C LEU A 198 -6.98 -10.99 28.07
N ASN A 199 -6.37 -10.06 28.80
CA ASN A 199 -6.48 -9.98 30.25
C ASN A 199 -7.60 -9.04 30.72
N SER A 200 -8.15 -8.19 29.84
CA SER A 200 -9.26 -7.29 30.16
C SER A 200 -10.61 -7.97 29.91
N ASN A 201 -11.14 -8.72 30.90
CA ASN A 201 -12.51 -9.31 30.97
C ASN A 201 -13.28 -9.35 29.62
N LEU A 202 -12.84 -10.21 28.69
CA LEU A 202 -13.34 -10.17 27.32
C LEU A 202 -14.75 -10.72 27.19
N SER A 203 -15.53 -10.05 26.34
CA SER A 203 -16.67 -10.68 25.69
C SER A 203 -16.21 -11.78 24.72
N SER A 204 -17.07 -12.78 24.49
CA SER A 204 -16.82 -13.83 23.49
C SER A 204 -16.57 -13.29 22.08
N SER A 205 -17.14 -12.13 21.74
CA SER A 205 -16.90 -11.44 20.46
C SER A 205 -15.45 -10.97 20.31
N ASN A 206 -14.85 -10.42 21.37
CA ASN A 206 -13.46 -9.97 21.32
C ASN A 206 -12.47 -11.14 21.27
N ALA A 207 -12.81 -12.29 21.87
CA ALA A 207 -11.97 -13.49 21.78
C ALA A 207 -11.75 -13.95 20.32
N ILE A 208 -12.78 -13.87 19.47
CA ILE A 208 -12.68 -14.21 18.05
C ILE A 208 -11.75 -13.23 17.31
N LEU A 209 -11.89 -11.93 17.58
CA LEU A 209 -11.06 -10.87 16.97
C LEU A 209 -9.58 -10.93 17.38
N LEU A 210 -9.25 -11.68 18.43
CA LEU A 210 -7.89 -11.89 18.93
C LEU A 210 -7.38 -13.31 18.69
N SER A 211 -8.13 -14.14 17.97
CA SER A 211 -7.72 -15.51 17.64
C SER A 211 -6.72 -15.55 16.48
N ASP A 212 -6.07 -16.69 16.31
CA ASP A 212 -5.25 -17.01 15.13
C ASP A 212 -6.06 -16.99 13.82
N LYS A 213 -7.37 -17.18 13.93
CA LYS A 213 -8.37 -17.13 12.85
C LYS A 213 -9.13 -15.80 12.81
N ALA A 214 -8.63 -14.77 13.47
CA ALA A 214 -9.27 -13.46 13.48
C ALA A 214 -9.52 -12.98 12.04
N PRO A 215 -10.71 -12.41 11.77
CA PRO A 215 -11.03 -11.93 10.45
C PRO A 215 -10.18 -10.70 10.09
N PHE A 216 -9.79 -10.58 8.83
CA PHE A 216 -9.26 -9.34 8.26
C PHE A 216 -10.42 -8.34 8.12
N SER A 217 -10.72 -7.62 9.20
CA SER A 217 -11.90 -6.74 9.30
C SER A 217 -11.60 -5.44 10.04
N PHE A 218 -12.49 -4.46 9.88
CA PHE A 218 -12.40 -3.17 10.57
C PHE A 218 -12.39 -3.32 12.09
N ASP A 219 -13.17 -4.25 12.64
CA ASP A 219 -13.26 -4.48 14.07
C ASP A 219 -11.96 -5.02 14.66
N THR A 220 -11.31 -5.98 13.97
CA THR A 220 -10.00 -6.50 14.37
C THR A 220 -8.97 -5.36 14.43
N ILE A 221 -8.88 -4.54 13.37
CA ILE A 221 -7.94 -3.41 13.32
C ILE A 221 -8.25 -2.41 14.42
N SER A 222 -9.52 -2.04 14.56
CA SER A 222 -9.98 -1.06 15.56
C SER A 222 -9.64 -1.50 16.97
N LEU A 223 -9.79 -2.79 17.28
CA LEU A 223 -9.52 -3.33 18.61
C LEU A 223 -8.04 -3.14 19.01
N TYR A 224 -7.11 -3.56 18.15
CA TYR A 224 -5.67 -3.38 18.40
C TYR A 224 -5.27 -1.91 18.47
N LEU A 225 -5.79 -1.09 17.55
CA LEU A 225 -5.38 0.30 17.40
C LEU A 225 -5.96 1.19 18.50
N ARG A 226 -7.20 0.96 18.94
CA ARG A 226 -7.78 1.65 20.10
C ARG A 226 -7.05 1.27 21.38
N GLN A 227 -6.68 0.00 21.56
CA GLN A 227 -5.89 -0.41 22.72
C GLN A 227 -4.57 0.36 22.79
N GLU A 228 -3.87 0.48 21.67
CA GLU A 228 -2.57 1.15 21.67
C GLU A 228 -2.70 2.67 21.72
N PHE A 229 -3.55 3.28 20.90
CA PHE A 229 -3.57 4.72 20.66
C PHE A 229 -4.72 5.47 21.36
N GLY A 230 -5.69 4.76 21.94
CA GLY A 230 -6.81 5.35 22.65
C GLY A 230 -7.53 6.42 21.83
N GLN A 231 -7.72 7.60 22.41
CA GLN A 231 -8.40 8.73 21.78
C GLN A 231 -7.76 9.22 20.48
N LEU A 232 -6.45 9.00 20.26
CA LEU A 232 -5.80 9.34 19.00
C LEU A 232 -6.33 8.49 17.83
N TYR A 233 -6.76 7.26 18.10
CA TYR A 233 -7.41 6.44 17.07
C TYR A 233 -8.79 6.98 16.68
N ASP A 234 -9.51 7.65 17.58
CA ASP A 234 -10.83 8.20 17.28
C ASP A 234 -10.77 9.69 16.84
N SER A 235 -9.58 10.32 16.87
CA SER A 235 -9.39 11.71 16.41
C SER A 235 -9.49 11.85 14.89
N ASN A 236 -9.64 13.08 14.41
CA ASN A 236 -9.38 13.37 12.99
C ASN A 236 -7.90 13.13 12.66
N MET A 237 -7.62 12.91 11.38
CA MET A 237 -6.27 12.67 10.88
C MET A 237 -6.02 13.57 9.68
N ALA A 238 -5.10 14.52 9.81
CA ALA A 238 -4.53 15.26 8.69
C ALA A 238 -3.08 14.82 8.43
N LYS A 239 -2.58 15.15 7.24
CA LYS A 239 -1.20 14.83 6.84
C LYS A 239 -0.21 15.55 7.75
N GLY A 240 0.69 14.78 8.37
CA GLY A 240 1.72 15.30 9.27
C GLY A 240 1.36 15.26 10.75
N ASP A 241 0.10 14.98 11.11
CA ASP A 241 -0.30 14.82 12.51
C ASP A 241 0.21 13.50 13.11
N SER A 242 0.24 13.40 14.44
CA SER A 242 0.60 12.16 15.15
C SER A 242 -0.23 10.94 14.70
N ALA A 243 -1.50 11.15 14.35
CA ALA A 243 -2.38 10.09 13.85
C ALA A 243 -1.92 9.55 12.48
N TRP A 244 -1.26 10.37 11.66
CA TRP A 244 -0.76 10.00 10.33
C TRP A 244 0.35 8.96 10.36
N TYR A 245 1.08 8.85 11.47
CA TYR A 245 2.22 7.95 11.63
C TYR A 245 1.89 6.72 12.48
N MET A 246 0.61 6.45 12.78
CA MET A 246 0.22 5.34 13.65
C MET A 246 0.65 3.98 13.10
N ASP A 247 0.63 3.78 11.79
CA ASP A 247 1.12 2.54 11.16
C ASP A 247 2.63 2.35 11.38
N GLN A 248 3.44 3.40 11.18
CA GLN A 248 4.89 3.40 11.40
C GLN A 248 5.24 3.17 12.86
N VAL A 249 4.55 3.88 13.77
CA VAL A 249 4.74 3.69 15.21
C VAL A 249 4.37 2.27 15.60
N PHE A 250 3.21 1.77 15.19
CA PHE A 250 2.71 0.50 15.66
C PHE A 250 3.52 -0.68 15.10
N SER A 251 3.77 -0.72 13.80
CA SER A 251 4.62 -1.74 13.19
C SER A 251 6.03 -1.77 13.79
N SER A 252 6.62 -0.61 14.06
CA SER A 252 7.96 -0.52 14.67
C SER A 252 7.97 -1.12 16.07
N MET A 253 6.92 -0.88 16.86
CA MET A 253 6.76 -1.50 18.17
C MET A 253 6.61 -3.02 18.06
N LEU A 254 5.69 -3.49 17.21
CA LEU A 254 5.43 -4.92 17.04
C LEU A 254 6.69 -5.65 16.58
N LEU A 255 7.38 -5.12 15.57
CA LEU A 255 8.58 -5.72 15.02
C LEU A 255 9.73 -5.74 16.01
N ASN A 256 9.94 -4.63 16.74
CA ASN A 256 10.99 -4.57 17.75
C ASN A 256 10.75 -5.59 18.87
N ASN A 257 9.53 -5.69 19.38
CA ASN A 257 9.17 -6.68 20.41
C ASN A 257 9.32 -8.12 19.88
N TYR A 258 8.96 -8.36 18.63
CA TYR A 258 9.14 -9.67 18.00
C TYR A 258 10.61 -10.07 17.88
N CYS A 259 11.48 -9.17 17.42
CA CYS A 259 12.92 -9.41 17.34
C CYS A 259 13.55 -9.68 18.72
N GLU A 260 13.10 -9.02 19.77
CA GLU A 260 13.59 -9.28 21.14
C GLU A 260 13.22 -10.68 21.64
N LYS A 261 12.02 -11.15 21.29
CA LYS A 261 11.53 -12.48 21.66
C LYS A 261 12.15 -13.60 20.83
N HIS A 262 12.38 -13.36 19.54
CA HIS A 262 12.86 -14.33 18.57
C HIS A 262 14.29 -14.02 18.14
N ARG A 263 15.28 -14.42 18.94
CA ARG A 263 16.71 -14.07 18.70
C ARG A 263 17.29 -14.60 17.39
N ASN A 264 16.71 -15.65 16.82
CA ASN A 264 17.14 -16.22 15.53
C ASN A 264 16.48 -15.54 14.33
N PHE A 265 15.53 -14.62 14.57
CA PHE A 265 14.86 -13.88 13.52
C PHE A 265 15.77 -12.75 13.01
N THR A 266 15.99 -12.72 11.71
CA THR A 266 16.98 -11.88 11.04
C THR A 266 16.30 -11.01 9.97
N ILE A 267 16.61 -9.71 10.00
CA ILE A 267 16.09 -8.74 9.04
C ILE A 267 17.25 -8.03 8.36
N ASP A 268 17.24 -8.05 7.03
CA ASP A 268 18.13 -7.23 6.20
C ASP A 268 17.72 -5.75 6.27
N LYS A 269 18.46 -4.96 7.04
CA LYS A 269 18.23 -3.51 7.19
C LYS A 269 19.00 -2.75 6.11
N ARG A 270 18.29 -2.16 5.16
CA ARG A 270 18.90 -1.49 3.99
C ARG A 270 18.85 0.02 4.16
N ASP A 271 20.02 0.66 4.16
CA ASP A 271 20.11 2.12 4.09
C ASP A 271 20.16 2.59 2.64
N ARG A 272 19.03 3.11 2.16
CA ARG A 272 18.91 3.68 0.82
C ARG A 272 18.18 5.02 0.83
N THR A 273 18.18 5.71 1.98
CA THR A 273 17.41 6.93 2.24
C THR A 273 17.69 8.07 1.25
N ARG A 274 18.88 8.10 0.63
CA ARG A 274 19.29 9.09 -0.38
C ARG A 274 18.86 8.77 -1.81
N PHE A 275 18.16 7.66 -2.02
CA PHE A 275 17.81 7.18 -3.36
C PHE A 275 16.32 7.31 -3.67
N ARG A 276 15.53 8.07 -2.89
CA ARG A 276 14.13 8.36 -3.25
C ARG A 276 14.04 9.59 -4.14
N LEU A 277 13.29 9.47 -5.23
CA LEU A 277 12.84 10.62 -6.00
C LEU A 277 11.55 11.19 -5.39
N ASP A 278 11.62 12.37 -4.78
CA ASP A 278 10.47 13.01 -4.16
C ASP A 278 9.83 14.09 -5.07
N PRO A 279 8.52 14.38 -4.91
CA PRO A 279 7.82 15.37 -5.73
C PRO A 279 8.41 16.79 -5.66
N GLY A 280 9.11 17.13 -4.57
CA GLY A 280 9.75 18.43 -4.38
C GLY A 280 11.03 18.62 -5.21
N PHE A 281 11.51 17.59 -5.90
CA PHE A 281 12.73 17.68 -6.70
C PHE A 281 12.46 18.42 -8.01
N SER A 282 13.49 19.11 -8.52
CA SER A 282 13.38 19.87 -9.77
C SER A 282 12.93 19.00 -10.96
N PRO A 283 12.27 19.56 -11.99
CA PRO A 283 11.88 18.81 -13.17
C PRO A 283 13.01 18.03 -13.87
N HIS A 284 14.25 18.49 -13.72
CA HIS A 284 15.42 17.79 -14.24
C HIS A 284 15.60 16.40 -13.62
N ALA A 285 15.26 16.20 -12.34
CA ALA A 285 15.35 14.91 -11.67
C ALA A 285 14.37 13.86 -12.22
N TRP A 286 13.30 14.31 -12.89
CA TRP A 286 12.27 13.48 -13.51
C TRP A 286 12.56 13.14 -14.99
N GLN A 287 13.77 13.45 -15.49
CA GLN A 287 14.22 13.05 -16.82
C GLN A 287 14.64 11.58 -16.86
N LEU A 288 14.43 10.92 -18.01
CA LEU A 288 14.63 9.47 -18.19
C LEU A 288 16.04 8.98 -17.80
N ASP A 289 17.07 9.76 -18.08
CA ASP A 289 18.46 9.43 -17.75
C ASP A 289 18.73 9.52 -16.24
N LYS A 290 18.02 10.41 -15.53
CA LYS A 290 18.16 10.60 -14.09
C LYS A 290 17.44 9.54 -13.27
N LEU A 291 16.32 9.00 -13.75
CA LEU A 291 15.53 8.00 -13.02
C LEU A 291 16.34 6.75 -12.60
N LYS A 292 17.42 6.43 -13.33
CA LYS A 292 18.31 5.30 -13.05
C LYS A 292 19.11 5.40 -11.74
N ILE A 293 19.17 6.58 -11.14
CA ILE A 293 19.94 6.79 -9.90
C ILE A 293 19.08 6.56 -8.65
N TYR A 294 17.75 6.53 -8.77
CA TYR A 294 16.83 6.46 -7.65
C TYR A 294 16.31 5.02 -7.47
N GLY A 295 16.16 4.55 -6.24
CA GLY A 295 15.62 3.24 -5.91
C GLY A 295 14.09 3.16 -5.91
N ASP A 296 13.43 4.23 -5.46
CA ASP A 296 11.97 4.40 -5.49
C ASP A 296 11.61 5.85 -5.84
N ALA A 297 10.34 6.09 -6.18
CA ALA A 297 9.80 7.43 -6.36
C ALA A 297 8.52 7.61 -5.55
N HIS A 298 8.43 8.75 -4.87
CA HIS A 298 7.20 9.26 -4.27
C HIS A 298 6.47 10.12 -5.28
N LEU A 299 5.22 9.77 -5.56
CA LEU A 299 4.44 10.39 -6.63
C LEU A 299 3.80 11.70 -6.14
N ILE A 300 3.76 12.68 -7.04
CA ILE A 300 3.07 13.94 -6.78
C ILE A 300 1.58 13.68 -6.58
N HIS A 301 0.92 14.39 -5.66
CA HIS A 301 -0.51 14.18 -5.38
C HIS A 301 -1.39 14.77 -6.49
N ASP A 302 -2.49 15.44 -6.14
CA ASP A 302 -3.47 15.93 -7.10
C ASP A 302 -2.96 16.93 -8.17
N PRO A 303 -1.82 17.64 -8.00
CA PRO A 303 -1.20 18.36 -9.12
C PRO A 303 -0.89 17.48 -10.34
N ILE A 304 -0.85 16.15 -10.20
CA ILE A 304 -0.69 15.24 -11.35
C ILE A 304 -1.75 15.43 -12.44
N PHE A 305 -2.94 15.95 -12.09
CA PHE A 305 -4.03 16.18 -13.04
C PHE A 305 -3.85 17.45 -13.89
N ASP A 306 -2.81 18.24 -13.62
CA ASP A 306 -2.38 19.32 -14.49
C ASP A 306 -1.51 18.78 -15.65
N PRO A 307 -1.73 19.21 -16.90
CA PRO A 307 -0.98 18.71 -18.06
C PRO A 307 0.54 18.85 -17.96
N TYR A 308 1.05 19.89 -17.30
CA TYR A 308 2.49 20.09 -17.16
C TYR A 308 3.10 19.03 -16.24
N HIS A 309 2.50 18.80 -15.07
CA HIS A 309 2.96 17.76 -14.16
C HIS A 309 2.79 16.35 -14.75
N TYR A 310 1.71 16.12 -15.48
CA TYR A 310 1.50 14.85 -16.16
C TYR A 310 2.55 14.59 -17.25
N ALA A 311 2.95 15.61 -18.01
CA ALA A 311 4.02 15.49 -19.00
C ALA A 311 5.36 15.07 -18.37
N MET A 312 5.68 15.56 -17.17
CA MET A 312 6.84 15.09 -16.42
C MET A 312 6.68 13.63 -15.96
N PHE A 313 5.51 13.28 -15.44
CA PHE A 313 5.21 11.92 -14.99
C PHE A 313 5.26 10.88 -16.12
N LYS A 314 4.98 11.27 -17.38
CA LYS A 314 5.14 10.38 -18.53
C LYS A 314 6.55 9.82 -18.68
N ASN A 315 7.58 10.57 -18.32
CA ASN A 315 8.95 10.05 -18.35
C ASN A 315 9.10 8.86 -17.41
N LEU A 316 8.49 8.92 -16.22
CA LEU A 316 8.46 7.80 -15.29
C LEU A 316 7.70 6.61 -15.88
N LEU A 317 6.55 6.83 -16.52
CA LEU A 317 5.79 5.74 -17.16
C LEU A 317 6.59 5.06 -18.29
N ILE A 318 7.29 5.84 -19.12
CA ILE A 318 8.16 5.34 -20.20
C ILE A 318 9.36 4.58 -19.65
N PHE A 319 9.93 5.06 -18.54
CA PHE A 319 11.04 4.37 -17.87
C PHE A 319 10.61 3.02 -17.28
N LEU A 320 9.42 2.97 -16.67
CA LEU A 320 8.93 1.77 -16.01
C LEU A 320 8.36 0.74 -16.98
N PHE A 321 7.66 1.16 -18.03
CA PHE A 321 6.79 0.28 -18.79
C PHE A 321 7.12 0.29 -20.28
N ASN A 322 6.77 -0.82 -20.95
CA ASN A 322 6.78 -0.84 -22.41
C ASN A 322 5.77 0.17 -22.97
N SER A 323 5.94 0.53 -24.24
CA SER A 323 5.12 1.56 -24.91
C SER A 323 3.63 1.25 -24.87
N SER A 324 3.24 -0.02 -24.96
CA SER A 324 1.83 -0.40 -24.93
C SER A 324 1.18 -0.07 -23.59
N LEU A 325 1.79 -0.49 -22.49
CA LEU A 325 1.25 -0.25 -21.15
C LEU A 325 1.36 1.23 -20.74
N ALA A 326 2.43 1.92 -21.15
CA ALA A 326 2.54 3.36 -20.96
C ALA A 326 1.41 4.11 -21.68
N ASN A 327 1.04 3.71 -22.90
CA ASN A 327 -0.10 4.27 -23.64
C ASN A 327 -1.44 3.96 -22.98
N ASP A 328 -1.61 2.77 -22.40
CA ASP A 328 -2.81 2.44 -21.61
C ASP A 328 -2.96 3.38 -20.40
N PHE A 329 -1.85 3.70 -19.72
CA PHE A 329 -1.86 4.68 -18.62
C PHE A 329 -2.15 6.10 -19.10
N ASP A 330 -1.71 6.47 -20.30
CA ASP A 330 -2.08 7.76 -20.93
C ASP A 330 -3.56 7.86 -21.23
N PHE A 331 -4.15 6.80 -21.78
CA PHE A 331 -5.58 6.75 -21.97
C PHE A 331 -6.33 6.81 -20.63
N TYR A 332 -5.88 6.03 -19.64
CA TYR A 332 -6.46 6.02 -18.30
C TYR A 332 -6.42 7.40 -17.63
N TYR A 333 -5.30 8.12 -17.71
CA TYR A 333 -5.18 9.51 -17.23
C TYR A 333 -6.26 10.41 -17.84
N LYS A 334 -6.39 10.41 -19.17
CA LYS A 334 -7.38 11.23 -19.88
C LYS A 334 -8.79 10.90 -19.40
N GLN A 335 -9.14 9.62 -19.27
CA GLN A 335 -10.45 9.20 -18.78
C GLN A 335 -10.67 9.63 -17.32
N PHE A 336 -9.67 9.48 -16.47
CA PHE A 336 -9.75 9.87 -15.07
C PHE A 336 -9.98 11.38 -14.91
N VAL A 337 -9.21 12.21 -15.62
CA VAL A 337 -9.34 13.68 -15.61
C VAL A 337 -10.71 14.12 -16.13
N LEU A 338 -11.24 13.50 -17.19
CA LEU A 338 -12.58 13.79 -17.70
C LEU A 338 -13.69 13.53 -16.68
N THR A 339 -13.51 12.52 -15.81
CA THR A 339 -14.45 12.29 -14.70
C THR A 339 -14.29 13.29 -13.55
N TYR A 340 -13.09 13.87 -13.38
CA TYR A 340 -12.77 14.81 -12.31
C TYR A 340 -13.24 16.25 -12.61
N TYR A 341 -13.12 16.68 -13.86
CA TYR A 341 -13.65 17.96 -14.35
C TYR A 341 -14.76 17.70 -15.38
N PRO A 342 -15.97 17.27 -14.97
CA PRO A 342 -17.08 17.16 -15.89
C PRO A 342 -17.47 18.58 -16.31
N HIS A 343 -16.97 19.04 -17.46
CA HIS A 343 -17.24 20.32 -18.10
C HIS A 343 -17.78 21.42 -17.17
N LYS A 344 -16.92 22.35 -16.71
CA LYS A 344 -17.44 23.71 -16.50
C LYS A 344 -18.08 24.13 -17.84
N PRO A 345 -19.36 24.56 -17.86
CA PRO A 345 -19.92 25.14 -19.08
C PRO A 345 -18.94 26.22 -19.52
N LYS A 346 -18.53 26.20 -20.80
CA LYS A 346 -17.84 27.34 -21.38
C LYS A 346 -18.84 28.49 -21.29
N THR A 347 -18.68 29.37 -20.31
CA THR A 347 -19.27 30.71 -20.37
C THR A 347 -18.57 31.39 -21.53
N HIS A 348 -19.27 31.42 -22.67
CA HIS A 348 -18.90 32.22 -23.83
C HIS A 348 -19.06 33.69 -23.52
#